data_AF-A0A6M3KD42-F1
#
_entry.id   AF-A0A6M3KD42-F1
#
_cell.length_a   1.000
_cell.length_b   1.000
_cell.length_c   1.000
_cell.angle_alpha   90.00
_cell.angle_beta   90.00
_cell.angle_gamma   90.00
#
_symmetry.space_group_name_H-M   'P 1'
#
loop_
_entity.id
_entity.type
_entity.pdbx_description
1 polymer ?
#
loop_
_entity_poly.entity_id
_entity_poly.type
_entity_poly.pdbx_seq_one_letter_code
_entity_poly.pdbx_strand_id
1 'polypeptide(L)'
;MTLLTYAQIKAKISTILQDTSGVIYSTATDGEIELTIDDSLREIPRWAPYIPSDPDVFQIETRNGTATSDSSGHLVDATNAQFLATDVDKVVFNTTDKTWGIITAWTSTSDVTLNKDLFPDGNEGYMILNKGCTEITQVNIEDIVSRYDVEDGDRIEYPIGTRRNIDDVEGDILTIGIDTSILPDTNTTGVNKDVHIYFRKYHFISQLTTLTGAVNLGAGYSAGDTSMVLDTLQTSGTIMTGQPFTIAGTRGVYTVTADATISTSAATIAFYPGLENDVANDVVVTFKQSTLPASLEPLFCKYVAAKVEMGKANLPVQQAITAITTLTTASDTISAMSDRINQAIDDNVSGRTETDKAVALISTSAAAEIALMNAQIDEAKNKIIEGEFSINESNKGGPGTATDWLNSASADINVAQGYLGVARGYFEQAQQDETLSNNYGQMAARELSNANQLLNQSIGNLRQIATGLQVAGSWRILQEKAERDMAKVEDELSRIATSRTYEIYART
;
A
#
# COMPACT_ATOMS: atom_id res chain seq x y z
N MET A 1 6.41 -36.96 4.46
CA MET A 1 6.73 -35.62 5.01
C MET A 1 5.41 -34.90 5.14
N THR A 2 5.06 -34.41 6.33
CA THR A 2 3.79 -33.69 6.54
C THR A 2 3.87 -32.32 5.87
N LEU A 3 2.81 -31.94 5.13
CA LEU A 3 2.71 -30.62 4.51
C LEU A 3 2.63 -29.53 5.58
N LEU A 4 3.26 -28.39 5.32
CA LEU A 4 3.24 -27.25 6.24
C LEU A 4 1.86 -26.57 6.21
N THR A 5 1.37 -26.15 7.38
CA THR A 5 0.18 -25.30 7.46
C THR A 5 0.53 -23.88 7.01
N TYR A 6 -0.47 -23.07 6.66
CA TYR A 6 -0.25 -21.66 6.31
C TYR A 6 0.53 -20.89 7.40
N ALA A 7 0.19 -21.13 8.67
CA ALA A 7 0.90 -20.55 9.81
C ALA A 7 2.38 -20.99 9.89
N GLN A 8 2.67 -22.27 9.58
CA GLN A 8 4.03 -22.78 9.54
C GLN A 8 4.84 -22.23 8.36
N ILE A 9 4.20 -22.05 7.20
CA ILE A 9 4.81 -21.40 6.03
C ILE A 9 5.17 -19.96 6.36
N LYS A 10 4.25 -19.18 6.95
CA LYS A 10 4.53 -17.83 7.45
C LYS A 10 5.70 -17.80 8.43
N ALA A 11 5.68 -18.65 9.45
CA ALA A 11 6.75 -18.71 10.45
C ALA A 11 8.12 -19.05 9.82
N LYS A 12 8.14 -19.92 8.81
CA LYS A 12 9.35 -20.28 8.07
C LYS A 12 9.86 -19.12 7.21
N ILE A 13 8.97 -18.40 6.53
CA ILE A 13 9.32 -17.16 5.80
C ILE A 13 9.92 -16.13 6.76
N SER A 14 9.25 -15.86 7.89
CA SER A 14 9.77 -14.94 8.93
C SER A 14 11.13 -15.36 9.47
N THR A 15 11.37 -16.67 9.60
CA THR A 15 12.68 -17.20 10.02
C THR A 15 13.76 -16.96 8.96
N ILE A 16 13.45 -17.16 7.67
CA ILE A 16 14.38 -16.87 6.56
C ILE A 16 14.72 -15.38 6.52
N LEU A 17 13.71 -14.52 6.73
CA LEU A 17 13.86 -13.07 6.83
C LEU A 17 14.58 -12.60 8.10
N GLN A 18 14.84 -13.50 9.06
CA GLN A 18 15.36 -13.20 10.40
C GLN A 18 14.50 -12.20 11.19
N ASP A 19 13.19 -12.17 10.92
CA ASP A 19 12.21 -11.30 11.59
C ASP A 19 11.12 -12.15 12.25
N THR A 20 11.52 -12.98 13.20
CA THR A 20 10.58 -13.84 13.94
C THR A 20 9.64 -13.03 14.85
N SER A 21 10.00 -11.80 15.19
CA SER A 21 9.16 -10.86 15.95
C SER A 21 8.14 -10.11 15.10
N GLY A 22 8.24 -10.15 13.77
CA GLY A 22 7.37 -9.41 12.85
C GLY A 22 7.47 -7.90 13.01
N VAL A 23 8.64 -7.37 13.37
CA VAL A 23 8.85 -5.93 13.60
C VAL A 23 9.16 -5.21 12.29
N ILE A 24 9.83 -5.88 11.36
CA ILE A 24 10.32 -5.30 10.10
C ILE A 24 9.33 -5.57 8.97
N TYR A 25 8.80 -6.78 8.90
CA TYR A 25 7.89 -7.27 7.87
C TYR A 25 6.50 -7.54 8.45
N SER A 26 6.02 -6.62 9.31
CA SER A 26 4.79 -6.71 10.11
C SER A 26 3.68 -7.52 9.43
N THR A 27 3.30 -8.61 10.09
CA THR A 27 2.15 -9.45 9.72
C THR A 27 0.80 -8.82 10.11
N ALA A 28 0.80 -7.69 10.84
CA ALA A 28 -0.39 -7.19 11.54
C ALA A 28 -0.99 -5.91 10.93
N THR A 29 -0.23 -5.13 10.15
CA THR A 29 -0.71 -3.83 9.64
C THR A 29 -0.79 -3.78 8.13
N ASP A 30 0.15 -4.42 7.41
CA ASP A 30 0.22 -4.34 5.95
C ASP A 30 -0.04 -5.69 5.26
N GLY A 31 -0.04 -6.81 6.00
CA GLY A 31 -0.34 -8.15 5.45
C GLY A 31 0.59 -8.56 4.30
N GLU A 32 1.80 -7.99 4.21
CA GLU A 32 2.64 -8.11 3.02
C GLU A 32 3.14 -9.53 2.78
N ILE A 33 3.46 -10.28 3.83
CA ILE A 33 3.85 -11.69 3.69
C ILE A 33 2.67 -12.47 3.10
N GLU A 34 1.46 -12.23 3.59
CA GLU A 34 0.23 -12.87 3.13
C GLU A 34 -0.10 -12.54 1.68
N LEU A 35 -0.03 -11.26 1.30
CA LEU A 35 -0.20 -10.82 -0.08
C LEU A 35 0.86 -11.43 -0.98
N THR A 36 2.13 -11.42 -0.55
CA THR A 36 3.22 -12.01 -1.33
C THR A 36 3.09 -13.53 -1.44
N ILE A 37 2.50 -14.21 -0.44
CA ILE A 37 2.16 -15.63 -0.53
C ILE A 37 1.13 -15.84 -1.65
N ASP A 38 0.03 -15.08 -1.68
CA ASP A 38 -1.00 -15.23 -2.74
C ASP A 38 -0.41 -14.98 -4.14
N ASP A 39 0.33 -13.88 -4.30
CA ASP A 39 1.00 -13.55 -5.57
C ASP A 39 1.98 -14.66 -5.99
N SER A 40 2.77 -15.16 -5.04
CA SER A 40 3.76 -16.21 -5.32
C SER A 40 3.10 -17.55 -5.67
N LEU A 41 1.93 -17.85 -5.11
CA LEU A 41 1.17 -19.05 -5.48
C LEU A 41 0.68 -18.99 -6.94
N ARG A 42 0.50 -17.78 -7.48
CA ARG A 42 0.15 -17.54 -8.89
C ARG A 42 1.38 -17.59 -9.82
N GLU A 43 2.55 -17.22 -9.32
CA GLU A 43 3.79 -17.17 -10.12
C GLU A 43 4.53 -18.51 -10.19
N ILE A 44 4.61 -19.25 -9.08
CA ILE A 44 5.35 -20.53 -8.98
C ILE A 44 4.96 -21.56 -10.05
N PRO A 45 3.68 -21.67 -10.48
CA PRO A 45 3.27 -22.54 -11.57
C PRO A 45 4.00 -22.35 -12.90
N ARG A 46 4.65 -21.19 -13.13
CA ARG A 46 5.59 -20.97 -14.26
C ARG A 46 6.69 -22.02 -14.33
N TRP A 47 7.16 -22.48 -13.18
CA TRP A 47 8.22 -23.48 -13.07
C TRP A 47 7.67 -24.85 -12.68
N ALA A 48 6.73 -24.89 -11.75
CA ALA A 48 6.18 -26.15 -11.27
C ALA A 48 4.68 -26.00 -11.04
N PRO A 49 3.85 -26.24 -12.07
CA PRO A 49 2.41 -26.13 -11.93
C PRO A 49 1.84 -27.26 -11.08
N TYR A 50 0.70 -26.97 -10.44
CA TYR A 50 -0.12 -28.01 -9.83
C TYR A 50 -0.90 -28.72 -10.93
N ILE A 51 -0.64 -30.00 -11.13
CA ILE A 51 -1.45 -30.86 -12.00
C ILE A 51 -2.23 -31.79 -11.07
N PRO A 52 -3.55 -31.60 -10.92
CA PRO A 52 -4.39 -32.49 -10.14
C PRO A 52 -4.27 -33.94 -10.65
N SER A 53 -4.36 -34.90 -9.72
CA SER A 53 -4.47 -36.32 -10.08
C SER A 53 -5.79 -36.64 -10.76
N ASP A 54 -6.84 -35.92 -10.39
CA ASP A 54 -8.19 -36.06 -10.90
C ASP A 54 -8.42 -35.03 -12.01
N PRO A 55 -8.90 -35.44 -13.19
CA PRO A 55 -9.14 -34.51 -14.30
C PRO A 55 -10.35 -33.63 -14.02
N ASP A 56 -10.37 -32.47 -14.66
CA ASP A 56 -11.61 -31.73 -14.86
C ASP A 56 -12.39 -32.44 -15.98
N VAL A 57 -13.65 -32.75 -15.70
CA VAL A 57 -14.50 -33.53 -16.60
C VAL A 57 -15.43 -32.59 -17.36
N PHE A 58 -15.35 -32.64 -18.69
CA PHE A 58 -16.25 -31.94 -19.59
C PHE A 58 -17.04 -32.93 -20.41
N GLN A 59 -18.14 -32.50 -21.03
CA GLN A 59 -18.89 -33.32 -21.97
C GLN A 59 -18.79 -32.73 -23.37
N ILE A 60 -18.44 -33.54 -24.36
CA ILE A 60 -18.64 -33.18 -25.76
C ILE A 60 -20.14 -33.29 -26.05
N GLU A 61 -20.65 -32.34 -26.83
CA GLU A 61 -22.02 -32.34 -27.33
C GLU A 61 -22.01 -32.61 -28.84
N THR A 62 -22.66 -33.70 -29.25
CA THR A 62 -22.77 -34.14 -30.65
C THR A 62 -24.21 -34.46 -31.05
N ARG A 63 -25.18 -34.19 -30.16
CA ARG A 63 -26.61 -34.38 -30.44
C ARG A 63 -27.01 -33.64 -31.70
N ASN A 64 -27.71 -34.34 -32.57
CA ASN A 64 -28.25 -33.81 -33.80
C ASN A 64 -29.70 -34.29 -33.98
N GLY A 65 -30.45 -33.60 -34.84
CA GLY A 65 -31.85 -33.92 -35.05
C GLY A 65 -32.44 -33.18 -36.24
N THR A 66 -33.76 -33.21 -36.33
CA THR A 66 -34.52 -32.47 -37.35
C THR A 66 -35.64 -31.72 -36.68
N ALA A 67 -35.71 -30.40 -36.88
CA ALA A 67 -36.80 -29.58 -36.38
C ALA A 67 -38.11 -30.06 -37.01
N THR A 68 -39.10 -30.42 -36.21
CA THR A 68 -40.38 -30.98 -36.67
C THR A 68 -41.48 -29.94 -36.89
N SER A 69 -41.26 -28.69 -36.46
CA SER A 69 -42.22 -27.58 -36.56
C SER A 69 -41.51 -26.25 -36.80
N ASP A 70 -42.23 -25.33 -37.45
CA ASP A 70 -41.86 -23.94 -37.76
C ASP A 70 -42.40 -22.95 -36.71
N SER A 71 -41.99 -23.12 -35.45
CA SER A 71 -42.39 -22.20 -34.38
C SER A 71 -41.34 -21.11 -34.19
N SER A 72 -41.73 -19.85 -34.41
CA SER A 72 -40.80 -18.73 -34.37
C SER A 72 -40.11 -18.60 -33.01
N GLY A 73 -38.78 -18.63 -33.00
CA GLY A 73 -37.98 -18.55 -31.78
C GLY A 73 -37.96 -19.85 -30.96
N HIS A 74 -38.34 -20.98 -31.55
CA HIS A 74 -38.29 -22.29 -30.91
C HIS A 74 -37.52 -23.30 -31.77
N LEU A 75 -36.97 -24.32 -31.12
CA LEU A 75 -36.55 -25.55 -31.76
C LEU A 75 -37.42 -26.68 -31.20
N VAL A 76 -38.27 -27.25 -32.05
CA VAL A 76 -39.17 -28.34 -31.69
C VAL A 76 -38.73 -29.63 -32.40
N ASP A 77 -38.27 -30.63 -31.66
CA ASP A 77 -37.95 -31.97 -32.16
C ASP A 77 -38.80 -33.00 -31.41
N ALA A 78 -40.02 -33.22 -31.92
CA ALA A 78 -40.95 -34.20 -31.38
C ALA A 78 -40.57 -35.65 -31.71
N THR A 79 -39.67 -35.86 -32.68
CA THR A 79 -39.25 -37.21 -33.09
C THR A 79 -38.23 -37.77 -32.11
N ASN A 80 -37.18 -37.01 -31.80
CA ASN A 80 -36.12 -37.47 -30.90
C ASN A 80 -36.41 -37.15 -29.43
N ALA A 81 -37.16 -36.07 -29.14
CA ALA A 81 -37.47 -35.62 -27.78
C ALA A 81 -36.26 -35.66 -26.84
N GLN A 82 -35.15 -35.05 -27.29
CA GLN A 82 -33.82 -35.21 -26.70
C GLN A 82 -33.33 -34.03 -25.85
N PHE A 83 -34.09 -32.95 -25.70
CA PHE A 83 -33.64 -31.75 -24.99
C PHE A 83 -33.67 -31.92 -23.47
N LEU A 84 -32.68 -31.32 -22.80
CA LEU A 84 -32.49 -31.37 -21.36
C LEU A 84 -32.56 -29.96 -20.77
N ALA A 85 -32.95 -29.85 -19.50
CA ALA A 85 -32.94 -28.57 -18.80
C ALA A 85 -31.54 -27.91 -18.75
N THR A 86 -30.48 -28.73 -18.81
CA THR A 86 -29.08 -28.29 -18.87
C THR A 86 -28.63 -27.80 -20.26
N ASP A 87 -29.53 -27.75 -21.23
CA ASP A 87 -29.22 -27.25 -22.57
C ASP A 87 -29.34 -25.73 -22.69
N VAL A 88 -29.82 -25.04 -21.66
CA VAL A 88 -29.81 -23.58 -21.63
C VAL A 88 -28.38 -23.06 -21.83
N ASP A 89 -28.25 -22.00 -22.62
CA ASP A 89 -27.01 -21.38 -23.09
C ASP A 89 -26.17 -22.20 -24.10
N LYS A 90 -26.58 -23.42 -24.46
CA LYS A 90 -25.95 -24.16 -25.57
C LYS A 90 -26.24 -23.51 -26.92
N VAL A 91 -25.32 -23.74 -27.86
CA VAL A 91 -25.43 -23.24 -29.23
C VAL A 91 -26.16 -24.27 -30.07
N VAL A 92 -27.13 -23.83 -30.86
CA VAL A 92 -27.81 -24.65 -31.88
C VAL A 92 -27.35 -24.17 -33.24
N PHE A 93 -26.85 -25.09 -34.06
CA PHE A 93 -26.47 -24.85 -35.44
C PHE A 93 -27.48 -25.51 -36.38
N ASN A 94 -28.20 -24.72 -37.18
CA ASN A 94 -29.03 -25.20 -38.27
C ASN A 94 -28.11 -25.65 -39.41
N THR A 95 -28.07 -26.96 -39.67
CA THR A 95 -27.17 -27.56 -40.65
C THR A 95 -27.67 -27.39 -42.09
N THR A 96 -28.95 -27.04 -42.29
CA THR A 96 -29.57 -26.75 -43.58
C THR A 96 -29.17 -25.35 -44.05
N ASP A 97 -29.47 -24.35 -43.22
CA ASP A 97 -29.33 -22.92 -43.58
C ASP A 97 -28.00 -22.30 -43.15
N LYS A 98 -27.17 -23.05 -42.41
CA LYS A 98 -25.87 -22.59 -41.88
C LYS A 98 -25.99 -21.37 -40.96
N THR A 99 -27.07 -21.31 -40.20
CA THR A 99 -27.31 -20.31 -39.16
C THR A 99 -27.12 -20.92 -37.78
N TRP A 100 -26.86 -20.09 -36.77
CA TRP A 100 -26.66 -20.53 -35.38
C TRP A 100 -27.44 -19.64 -34.42
N GLY A 101 -27.90 -20.16 -33.29
CA GLY A 101 -28.52 -19.40 -32.20
C GLY A 101 -28.26 -20.06 -30.84
N ILE A 102 -28.84 -19.50 -29.79
CA ILE A 102 -28.59 -19.92 -28.40
C ILE A 102 -29.91 -20.34 -27.78
N ILE A 103 -29.90 -21.44 -27.03
CA ILE A 103 -31.05 -21.89 -26.26
C ILE A 103 -31.23 -20.98 -25.04
N THR A 104 -32.38 -20.31 -24.94
CA THR A 104 -32.66 -19.35 -23.86
C THR A 104 -33.46 -19.93 -22.71
N ALA A 105 -34.24 -20.99 -22.95
CA ALA A 105 -35.00 -21.69 -21.93
C ALA A 105 -35.38 -23.09 -22.42
N TRP A 106 -35.38 -24.05 -21.50
CA TRP A 106 -35.93 -25.39 -21.70
C TRP A 106 -37.44 -25.40 -21.37
N THR A 107 -38.25 -25.90 -22.30
CA THR A 107 -39.71 -26.02 -22.11
C THR A 107 -40.11 -27.47 -21.85
N SER A 108 -39.57 -28.40 -22.63
CA SER A 108 -39.81 -29.83 -22.51
C SER A 108 -38.70 -30.63 -23.21
N THR A 109 -38.77 -31.95 -23.17
CA THR A 109 -37.81 -32.80 -23.89
C THR A 109 -37.89 -32.65 -25.41
N SER A 110 -38.97 -32.13 -25.96
CA SER A 110 -39.16 -31.91 -27.40
C SER A 110 -39.16 -30.44 -27.83
N ASP A 111 -39.01 -29.50 -26.90
CA ASP A 111 -39.13 -28.06 -27.20
C ASP A 111 -38.20 -27.22 -26.32
N VAL A 112 -37.42 -26.37 -26.99
CA VAL A 112 -36.60 -25.32 -26.37
C VAL A 112 -36.83 -23.98 -27.07
N THR A 113 -36.72 -22.90 -26.30
CA THR A 113 -36.75 -21.54 -26.86
C THR A 113 -35.35 -21.13 -27.31
N LEU A 114 -35.28 -20.38 -28.40
CA LEU A 114 -34.07 -19.84 -28.99
C LEU A 114 -34.06 -18.32 -28.95
N ASN A 115 -32.87 -17.72 -28.90
CA ASN A 115 -32.71 -16.26 -28.93
C ASN A 115 -33.15 -15.59 -30.25
N LYS A 116 -33.38 -16.37 -31.30
CA LYS A 116 -33.91 -15.93 -32.60
C LYS A 116 -34.55 -17.10 -33.33
N ASP A 117 -35.29 -16.77 -34.37
CA ASP A 117 -35.88 -17.75 -35.27
C ASP A 117 -34.81 -18.39 -36.17
N LEU A 118 -34.57 -19.69 -36.00
CA LEU A 118 -33.57 -20.45 -36.75
C LEU A 118 -34.16 -21.43 -37.75
N PHE A 119 -35.44 -21.78 -37.61
CA PHE A 119 -36.07 -22.90 -38.33
C PHE A 119 -37.40 -22.47 -38.97
N PRO A 120 -37.39 -21.50 -39.91
CA PRO A 120 -38.60 -20.90 -40.46
C PRO A 120 -39.40 -21.85 -41.35
N ASP A 121 -38.78 -22.88 -41.91
CA ASP A 121 -39.43 -23.80 -42.85
C ASP A 121 -39.88 -25.11 -42.17
N GLY A 122 -39.33 -25.40 -41.00
CA GLY A 122 -39.48 -26.70 -40.36
C GLY A 122 -38.87 -27.84 -41.20
N ASN A 123 -38.77 -29.03 -40.61
CA ASN A 123 -38.11 -30.18 -41.22
C ASN A 123 -36.63 -29.94 -41.63
N GLU A 124 -35.94 -29.11 -40.84
CA GLU A 124 -34.55 -28.72 -41.06
C GLU A 124 -33.60 -29.42 -40.08
N GLY A 125 -32.44 -29.84 -40.56
CA GLY A 125 -31.44 -30.50 -39.71
C GLY A 125 -30.78 -29.54 -38.73
N TYR A 126 -30.47 -30.01 -37.52
CA TYR A 126 -29.76 -29.23 -36.52
C TYR A 126 -28.72 -30.05 -35.75
N MET A 127 -27.80 -29.34 -35.10
CA MET A 127 -26.82 -29.87 -34.17
C MET A 127 -26.75 -28.98 -32.93
N ILE A 128 -26.66 -29.60 -31.75
CA ILE A 128 -26.43 -28.89 -30.48
C ILE A 128 -24.92 -28.91 -30.22
N LEU A 129 -24.40 -27.80 -29.74
CA LEU A 129 -23.01 -27.59 -29.38
C LEU A 129 -22.92 -27.07 -27.95
N ASN A 130 -21.78 -27.26 -27.31
CA ASN A 130 -21.53 -26.69 -25.98
C ASN A 130 -21.65 -25.15 -25.99
N LYS A 131 -21.89 -24.56 -24.81
CA LYS A 131 -22.01 -23.12 -24.62
C LYS A 131 -20.82 -22.39 -25.26
N GLY A 132 -21.08 -21.42 -26.13
CA GLY A 132 -20.04 -20.64 -26.80
C GLY A 132 -19.22 -21.36 -27.88
N CYS A 133 -19.44 -22.66 -28.10
CA CYS A 133 -18.70 -23.44 -29.09
C CYS A 133 -19.31 -23.31 -30.50
N THR A 134 -18.46 -23.41 -31.52
CA THR A 134 -18.83 -23.42 -32.95
C THR A 134 -18.62 -24.77 -33.62
N GLU A 135 -17.88 -25.69 -32.98
CA GLU A 135 -17.58 -27.03 -33.48
C GLU A 135 -17.86 -28.11 -32.43
N ILE A 136 -18.13 -29.35 -32.86
CA ILE A 136 -18.41 -30.49 -31.95
C ILE A 136 -17.17 -30.97 -31.18
N THR A 137 -15.98 -30.60 -31.62
CA THR A 137 -14.71 -30.94 -30.96
C THR A 137 -14.35 -29.92 -29.88
N GLN A 138 -15.19 -28.91 -29.66
CA GLN A 138 -14.94 -27.84 -28.72
C GLN A 138 -15.65 -28.05 -27.38
N VAL A 139 -14.96 -27.65 -26.32
CA VAL A 139 -15.51 -27.59 -24.97
C VAL A 139 -15.27 -26.20 -24.39
N ASN A 140 -16.23 -25.74 -23.59
CA ASN A 140 -16.12 -24.48 -22.88
C ASN A 140 -15.52 -24.72 -21.49
N ILE A 141 -14.46 -23.97 -21.19
CA ILE A 141 -13.63 -24.09 -19.99
C ILE A 141 -13.71 -22.84 -19.10
N GLU A 142 -14.71 -21.97 -19.31
CA GLU A 142 -14.89 -20.69 -18.58
C GLU A 142 -14.96 -20.88 -17.06
N ASP A 143 -15.58 -21.98 -16.60
CA ASP A 143 -15.77 -22.26 -15.18
C ASP A 143 -14.47 -22.64 -14.46
N ILE A 144 -13.39 -22.96 -15.18
CA ILE A 144 -12.08 -23.25 -14.62
C ILE A 144 -11.30 -21.96 -14.39
N VAL A 145 -11.67 -21.24 -13.33
CA VAL A 145 -11.00 -19.97 -12.94
C VAL A 145 -9.60 -20.17 -12.34
N SER A 146 -9.26 -21.39 -11.96
CA SER A 146 -7.99 -21.72 -11.28
C SER A 146 -6.86 -22.18 -12.22
N ARG A 147 -7.10 -22.17 -13.55
CA ARG A 147 -6.11 -22.56 -14.55
C ARG A 147 -4.99 -21.51 -14.64
N TYR A 148 -3.75 -21.98 -14.75
CA TYR A 148 -2.57 -21.13 -14.92
C TYR A 148 -2.42 -20.70 -16.39
N ASP A 149 -2.42 -21.67 -17.29
CA ASP A 149 -2.35 -21.50 -18.74
C ASP A 149 -2.84 -22.80 -19.41
N VAL A 150 -3.22 -22.72 -20.68
CA VAL A 150 -3.50 -23.89 -21.52
C VAL A 150 -2.49 -23.86 -22.66
N GLU A 151 -1.51 -24.77 -22.64
CA GLU A 151 -0.51 -24.84 -23.71
C GLU A 151 -0.38 -26.28 -24.23
N ASP A 152 0.30 -26.40 -25.38
CA ASP A 152 0.73 -27.65 -25.99
C ASP A 152 1.52 -28.51 -24.99
N GLY A 153 0.84 -29.44 -24.33
CA GLY A 153 1.44 -30.27 -23.29
C GLY A 153 0.44 -30.71 -22.23
N ASP A 154 -0.65 -29.97 -22.05
CA ASP A 154 -1.75 -30.40 -21.18
C ASP A 154 -2.34 -31.73 -21.69
N ARG A 155 -2.70 -32.61 -20.76
CA ARG A 155 -3.20 -33.93 -21.10
C ARG A 155 -4.71 -33.84 -21.29
N ILE A 156 -5.15 -34.15 -22.50
CA ILE A 156 -6.56 -34.39 -22.81
C ILE A 156 -6.74 -35.88 -23.10
N GLU A 157 -7.82 -36.46 -22.60
CA GLU A 157 -8.20 -37.84 -22.94
C GLU A 157 -9.61 -37.91 -23.49
N TYR A 158 -9.72 -38.52 -24.67
CA TYR A 158 -10.99 -38.84 -25.30
C TYR A 158 -10.85 -39.98 -26.34
N PRO A 159 -11.54 -41.12 -26.23
CA PRO A 159 -12.23 -41.59 -25.04
C PRO A 159 -11.30 -41.63 -23.81
N ILE A 160 -11.86 -41.73 -22.61
CA ILE A 160 -11.08 -41.82 -21.36
C ILE A 160 -9.99 -42.90 -21.49
N GLY A 161 -8.75 -42.54 -21.15
CA GLY A 161 -7.57 -43.39 -21.31
C GLY A 161 -6.87 -43.30 -22.68
N THR A 162 -7.44 -42.61 -23.67
CA THR A 162 -6.80 -42.32 -24.96
C THR A 162 -6.40 -40.86 -25.05
N ARG A 163 -5.10 -40.57 -25.04
CA ARG A 163 -4.59 -39.19 -25.10
C ARG A 163 -4.89 -38.53 -26.46
N ARG A 164 -5.26 -37.25 -26.41
CA ARG A 164 -5.45 -36.35 -27.56
C ARG A 164 -4.58 -35.10 -27.44
N ASN A 165 -4.40 -34.45 -28.59
CA ASN A 165 -3.74 -33.15 -28.66
C ASN A 165 -4.77 -32.04 -28.43
N ILE A 166 -4.27 -30.87 -28.03
CA ILE A 166 -5.02 -29.62 -28.08
C ILE A 166 -4.76 -29.06 -29.47
N ASP A 167 -5.81 -28.80 -30.25
CA ASP A 167 -5.66 -28.24 -31.60
C ASP A 167 -5.61 -26.71 -31.54
N ASP A 168 -6.47 -26.11 -30.71
CA ASP A 168 -6.53 -24.65 -30.52
C ASP A 168 -7.19 -24.29 -29.18
N VAL A 169 -6.92 -23.08 -28.70
CA VAL A 169 -7.57 -22.47 -27.53
C VAL A 169 -7.88 -21.01 -27.83
N GLU A 170 -9.17 -20.71 -28.03
CA GLU A 170 -9.66 -19.35 -28.27
C GLU A 170 -10.46 -18.86 -27.05
N GLY A 171 -9.81 -18.09 -26.18
CA GLY A 171 -10.42 -17.57 -24.95
C GLY A 171 -10.79 -18.70 -23.97
N ASP A 172 -12.09 -18.90 -23.76
CA ASP A 172 -12.64 -19.97 -22.91
C ASP A 172 -13.07 -21.21 -23.72
N ILE A 173 -12.77 -21.27 -25.01
CA ILE A 173 -13.11 -22.40 -25.88
C ILE A 173 -11.85 -23.19 -26.20
N LEU A 174 -11.85 -24.47 -25.84
CA LEU A 174 -10.77 -25.41 -26.13
C LEU A 174 -11.22 -26.36 -27.26
N THR A 175 -10.41 -26.44 -28.33
CA THR A 175 -10.62 -27.36 -29.45
C THR A 175 -9.76 -28.61 -29.28
N ILE A 176 -10.41 -29.77 -29.24
CA ILE A 176 -9.75 -31.07 -29.06
C ILE A 176 -9.35 -31.64 -30.41
N GLY A 177 -8.10 -32.08 -30.54
CA GLY A 177 -7.58 -32.76 -31.73
C GLY A 177 -8.09 -34.18 -31.89
N ILE A 178 -9.34 -34.30 -32.33
CA ILE A 178 -10.03 -35.58 -32.61
C ILE A 178 -10.69 -35.56 -33.98
N ASP A 179 -10.69 -36.73 -34.63
CA ASP A 179 -11.48 -36.94 -35.84
C ASP A 179 -12.98 -36.96 -35.49
N THR A 180 -13.75 -36.03 -36.05
CA THR A 180 -15.21 -35.97 -35.86
C THR A 180 -15.94 -37.26 -36.21
N SER A 181 -15.38 -38.10 -37.10
CA SER A 181 -16.02 -39.36 -37.52
C SER A 181 -16.07 -40.43 -36.42
N ILE A 182 -15.25 -40.29 -35.37
CA ILE A 182 -15.24 -41.21 -34.22
C ILE A 182 -16.12 -40.73 -33.06
N LEU A 183 -16.71 -39.54 -33.17
CA LEU A 183 -17.61 -39.02 -32.15
C LEU A 183 -18.97 -39.72 -32.23
N PRO A 184 -19.40 -40.44 -31.17
CA PRO A 184 -20.73 -41.01 -31.13
C PRO A 184 -21.76 -39.90 -30.92
N ASP A 185 -23.01 -40.16 -31.31
CA ASP A 185 -24.14 -39.29 -30.94
C ASP A 185 -24.37 -39.34 -29.43
N THR A 186 -24.21 -38.20 -28.76
CA THR A 186 -24.34 -38.05 -27.30
C THR A 186 -25.77 -38.28 -26.78
N ASN A 187 -26.79 -38.41 -27.65
CA ASN A 187 -28.11 -38.89 -27.27
C ASN A 187 -28.13 -40.39 -26.94
N THR A 188 -27.19 -41.16 -27.49
CA THR A 188 -27.17 -42.61 -27.32
C THR A 188 -26.71 -42.97 -25.91
N THR A 189 -27.50 -43.78 -25.20
CA THR A 189 -27.16 -44.18 -23.82
C THR A 189 -25.86 -45.00 -23.78
N GLY A 190 -24.97 -44.67 -22.84
CA GLY A 190 -23.73 -45.42 -22.61
C GLY A 190 -22.57 -45.07 -23.54
N VAL A 191 -22.69 -44.02 -24.35
CA VAL A 191 -21.57 -43.55 -25.19
C VAL A 191 -20.55 -42.73 -24.39
N ASN A 192 -19.31 -42.75 -24.86
CA ASN A 192 -18.24 -41.92 -24.30
C ASN A 192 -18.47 -40.45 -24.69
N LYS A 193 -19.04 -39.68 -23.76
CA LYS A 193 -19.22 -38.22 -23.91
C LYS A 193 -18.27 -37.41 -23.05
N ASP A 194 -17.72 -38.02 -22.02
CA ASP A 194 -16.83 -37.35 -21.07
C ASP A 194 -15.43 -37.17 -21.67
N VAL A 195 -14.90 -35.95 -21.54
CA VAL A 195 -13.53 -35.56 -21.85
C VAL A 195 -12.83 -35.27 -20.54
N HIS A 196 -11.69 -35.92 -20.33
CA HIS A 196 -10.83 -35.63 -19.18
C HIS A 196 -9.75 -34.64 -19.59
N ILE A 197 -9.72 -33.48 -18.93
CA ILE A 197 -8.70 -32.46 -19.15
C ILE A 197 -7.91 -32.26 -17.86
N TYR A 198 -6.60 -32.40 -17.95
CA TYR A 198 -5.69 -32.20 -16.83
C TYR A 198 -5.01 -30.84 -16.96
N PHE A 199 -5.67 -29.80 -16.44
CA PHE A 199 -5.11 -28.47 -16.46
C PHE A 199 -3.93 -28.31 -15.52
N ARG A 200 -2.95 -27.52 -15.95
CA ARG A 200 -2.01 -26.87 -15.06
C ARG A 200 -2.74 -25.77 -14.29
N LYS A 201 -2.84 -25.92 -12.97
CA LYS A 201 -3.54 -25.01 -12.06
C LYS A 201 -2.56 -24.23 -11.18
N TYR A 202 -3.07 -23.13 -10.63
CA TYR A 202 -2.37 -22.41 -9.58
C TYR A 202 -2.17 -23.26 -8.33
N HIS A 203 -1.11 -22.96 -7.58
CA HIS A 203 -0.93 -23.54 -6.27
C HIS A 203 -1.86 -22.88 -5.24
N PHE A 204 -2.11 -23.60 -4.15
CA PHE A 204 -3.03 -23.18 -3.09
C PHE A 204 -2.48 -23.62 -1.75
N ILE A 205 -2.61 -22.77 -0.73
CA ILE A 205 -2.35 -23.09 0.67
C ILE A 205 -3.57 -22.63 1.48
N SER A 206 -4.23 -23.57 2.16
CA SER A 206 -5.38 -23.31 3.00
C SER A 206 -4.99 -22.50 4.24
N GLN A 207 -5.70 -21.39 4.46
CA GLN A 207 -5.64 -20.63 5.70
C GLN A 207 -6.47 -21.26 6.83
N LEU A 208 -7.26 -22.29 6.52
CA LEU A 208 -8.08 -22.98 7.52
C LEU A 208 -7.21 -23.79 8.47
N THR A 209 -7.51 -23.70 9.76
CA THR A 209 -6.92 -24.55 10.81
C THR A 209 -7.67 -25.89 10.94
N THR A 210 -8.97 -25.89 10.64
CA THR A 210 -9.82 -27.08 10.53
C THR A 210 -10.13 -27.32 9.06
N LEU A 211 -9.67 -28.45 8.53
CA LEU A 211 -9.84 -28.82 7.12
C LEU A 211 -11.09 -29.66 6.85
N THR A 212 -11.92 -29.91 7.86
CA THR A 212 -13.13 -30.71 7.76
C THR A 212 -14.34 -29.87 8.13
N GLY A 213 -15.41 -30.02 7.37
CA GLY A 213 -16.76 -29.56 7.73
C GLY A 213 -17.78 -30.62 7.36
N ALA A 214 -19.06 -30.30 7.47
CA ALA A 214 -20.14 -31.18 7.03
C ALA A 214 -21.22 -30.39 6.30
N VAL A 215 -21.96 -31.06 5.42
CA VAL A 215 -23.10 -30.48 4.70
C VAL A 215 -24.22 -30.17 5.69
N ASN A 216 -24.73 -28.93 5.66
CA ASN A 216 -25.72 -28.42 6.61
C ASN A 216 -27.01 -28.01 5.89
N LEU A 217 -27.78 -29.02 5.46
CA LEU A 217 -29.14 -28.84 4.98
C LEU A 217 -29.91 -30.15 5.18
N GLY A 218 -30.97 -30.12 6.00
CA GLY A 218 -31.73 -31.33 6.35
C GLY A 218 -32.31 -32.10 5.16
N ALA A 219 -32.56 -31.44 4.02
CA ALA A 219 -33.02 -32.07 2.79
C ALA A 219 -31.88 -32.65 1.91
N GLY A 220 -30.63 -32.31 2.19
CA GLY A 220 -29.50 -32.54 1.29
C GLY A 220 -29.48 -31.58 0.10
N TYR A 221 -28.52 -31.80 -0.78
CA TYR A 221 -28.35 -31.11 -2.07
C TYR A 221 -28.48 -32.12 -3.21
N SER A 222 -28.98 -31.69 -4.37
CA SER A 222 -29.22 -32.55 -5.52
C SER A 222 -28.03 -32.57 -6.47
N ALA A 223 -27.93 -33.62 -7.30
CA ALA A 223 -27.00 -33.65 -8.41
C ALA A 223 -27.15 -32.38 -9.30
N GLY A 224 -26.02 -31.77 -9.66
CA GLY A 224 -25.96 -30.53 -10.43
C GLY A 224 -25.89 -29.25 -9.60
N ASP A 225 -26.18 -29.29 -8.29
CA ASP A 225 -26.06 -28.10 -7.43
C ASP A 225 -24.60 -27.60 -7.40
N THR A 226 -24.43 -26.28 -7.49
CA THR A 226 -23.12 -25.58 -7.52
C THR A 226 -22.85 -24.73 -6.29
N SER A 227 -23.72 -24.83 -5.27
CA SER A 227 -23.53 -24.18 -3.99
C SER A 227 -24.08 -25.01 -2.85
N MET A 228 -23.47 -24.92 -1.68
CA MET A 228 -23.94 -25.62 -0.49
C MET A 228 -23.55 -24.89 0.79
N VAL A 229 -24.38 -25.05 1.82
CA VAL A 229 -24.08 -24.61 3.19
C VAL A 229 -23.31 -25.71 3.92
N LEU A 230 -22.21 -25.33 4.55
CA LEU A 230 -21.40 -26.18 5.41
C LEU A 230 -21.49 -25.71 6.86
N ASP A 231 -21.36 -26.64 7.80
CA ASP A 231 -21.15 -26.39 9.23
C ASP A 231 -19.92 -27.13 9.77
N THR A 232 -19.78 -27.17 11.10
CA THR A 232 -18.68 -27.82 11.85
C THR A 232 -17.28 -27.33 11.45
N LEU A 233 -17.21 -26.16 10.83
CA LEU A 233 -15.98 -25.46 10.48
C LEU A 233 -15.37 -24.77 11.73
N GLN A 234 -14.18 -24.21 11.56
CA GLN A 234 -13.57 -23.30 12.55
C GLN A 234 -14.48 -22.08 12.85
N THR A 235 -14.25 -21.38 13.96
CA THR A 235 -15.15 -20.31 14.42
C THR A 235 -15.20 -19.08 13.50
N SER A 236 -14.09 -18.79 12.81
CA SER A 236 -13.94 -17.68 11.88
C SER A 236 -12.86 -17.96 10.84
N GLY A 237 -12.89 -17.24 9.72
CA GLY A 237 -11.89 -17.32 8.65
C GLY A 237 -12.53 -17.21 7.27
N THR A 238 -11.75 -17.45 6.23
CA THR A 238 -12.22 -17.41 4.85
C THR A 238 -11.81 -18.70 4.14
N ILE A 239 -12.77 -19.35 3.49
CA ILE A 239 -12.52 -20.39 2.49
C ILE A 239 -12.27 -19.64 1.18
N MET A 240 -11.07 -19.76 0.63
CA MET A 240 -10.65 -18.92 -0.49
C MET A 240 -11.07 -19.54 -1.83
N THR A 241 -11.31 -18.69 -2.83
CA THR A 241 -11.49 -19.12 -4.22
C THR A 241 -10.29 -19.93 -4.71
N GLY A 242 -10.54 -20.93 -5.56
CA GLY A 242 -9.54 -21.89 -6.01
C GLY A 242 -9.22 -23.01 -5.01
N GLN A 243 -9.77 -22.99 -3.79
CA GLN A 243 -9.50 -24.02 -2.79
C GLN A 243 -10.14 -25.37 -3.18
N PRO A 244 -9.35 -26.45 -3.33
CA PRO A 244 -9.91 -27.75 -3.65
C PRO A 244 -10.41 -28.49 -2.40
N PHE A 245 -11.49 -29.24 -2.55
CA PHE A 245 -12.07 -30.08 -1.50
C PHE A 245 -12.72 -31.34 -2.08
N THR A 246 -12.98 -32.32 -1.21
CA THR A 246 -13.67 -33.57 -1.54
C THR A 246 -14.89 -33.76 -0.65
N ILE A 247 -15.94 -34.37 -1.18
CA ILE A 247 -17.15 -34.73 -0.43
C ILE A 247 -17.16 -36.25 -0.26
N ALA A 248 -17.33 -36.73 0.97
CA ALA A 248 -17.36 -38.16 1.26
C ALA A 248 -18.48 -38.86 0.46
N GLY A 249 -18.13 -39.95 -0.22
CA GLY A 249 -19.08 -40.74 -1.02
C GLY A 249 -19.30 -40.23 -2.46
N THR A 250 -18.67 -39.13 -2.86
CA THR A 250 -18.69 -38.64 -4.26
C THR A 250 -17.37 -38.94 -4.96
N ARG A 251 -17.38 -39.01 -6.30
CA ARG A 251 -16.15 -39.13 -7.10
C ARG A 251 -15.71 -37.72 -7.51
N GLY A 252 -14.45 -37.39 -7.22
CA GLY A 252 -13.81 -36.18 -7.75
C GLY A 252 -13.44 -35.14 -6.69
N VAL A 253 -12.83 -34.07 -7.21
CA VAL A 253 -12.36 -32.92 -6.44
C VAL A 253 -13.13 -31.71 -6.92
N TYR A 254 -13.78 -31.03 -5.99
CA TYR A 254 -14.48 -29.77 -6.22
C TYR A 254 -13.56 -28.60 -5.91
N THR A 255 -13.75 -27.48 -6.59
CA THR A 255 -12.99 -26.24 -6.40
C THR A 255 -13.95 -25.12 -6.03
N VAL A 256 -13.64 -24.40 -4.96
CA VAL A 256 -14.40 -23.21 -4.56
C VAL A 256 -14.25 -22.12 -5.63
N THR A 257 -15.36 -21.52 -6.08
CA THR A 257 -15.36 -20.51 -7.16
C THR A 257 -15.39 -19.07 -6.65
N ALA A 258 -15.78 -18.85 -5.39
CA ALA A 258 -15.82 -17.55 -4.74
C ALA A 258 -15.43 -17.64 -3.26
N ASP A 259 -14.79 -16.60 -2.73
CA ASP A 259 -14.45 -16.52 -1.30
C ASP A 259 -15.71 -16.65 -0.43
N ALA A 260 -15.63 -17.52 0.58
CA ALA A 260 -16.70 -17.72 1.55
C ALA A 260 -16.22 -17.42 2.97
N THR A 261 -16.84 -16.44 3.62
CA THR A 261 -16.56 -16.11 5.01
C THR A 261 -17.21 -17.12 5.95
N ILE A 262 -16.42 -17.66 6.88
CA ILE A 262 -16.89 -18.53 7.94
C ILE A 262 -17.40 -17.66 9.10
N SER A 263 -18.67 -17.81 9.43
CA SER A 263 -19.31 -17.16 10.57
C SER A 263 -19.98 -18.23 11.42
N THR A 264 -19.75 -18.19 12.74
CA THR A 264 -20.38 -19.13 13.68
C THR A 264 -20.20 -20.61 13.28
N SER A 265 -19.01 -20.98 12.82
CA SER A 265 -18.67 -22.34 12.35
C SER A 265 -19.46 -22.83 11.13
N ALA A 266 -20.04 -21.92 10.34
CA ALA A 266 -20.74 -22.24 9.10
C ALA A 266 -20.34 -21.28 7.96
N ALA A 267 -20.47 -21.74 6.72
CA ALA A 267 -20.24 -20.94 5.52
C ALA A 267 -21.08 -21.48 4.35
N THR A 268 -21.50 -20.61 3.43
CA THR A 268 -22.05 -21.04 2.13
C THR A 268 -20.93 -20.96 1.11
N ILE A 269 -20.62 -22.07 0.44
CA ILE A 269 -19.60 -22.12 -0.61
C ILE A 269 -20.26 -22.27 -1.97
N ALA A 270 -19.71 -21.58 -2.97
CA ALA A 270 -19.96 -21.85 -4.38
C ALA A 270 -18.79 -22.67 -4.94
N PHE A 271 -19.07 -23.65 -5.79
CA PHE A 271 -18.06 -24.60 -6.26
C PHE A 271 -18.33 -25.12 -7.67
N TYR A 272 -17.28 -25.65 -8.28
CA TYR A 272 -17.29 -26.33 -9.58
C TYR A 272 -16.49 -27.65 -9.49
N PRO A 273 -16.90 -28.72 -10.20
CA PRO A 273 -18.13 -28.85 -10.98
C PRO A 273 -19.37 -28.91 -10.08
N GLY A 274 -20.58 -28.90 -10.66
CA GLY A 274 -21.80 -29.23 -9.92
C GLY A 274 -21.74 -30.65 -9.34
N LEU A 275 -22.53 -30.93 -8.30
CA LEU A 275 -22.52 -32.24 -7.63
C LEU A 275 -22.80 -33.39 -8.61
N GLU A 276 -21.98 -34.45 -8.59
CA GLU A 276 -22.18 -35.63 -9.45
C GLU A 276 -23.44 -36.42 -9.06
N ASN A 277 -23.76 -36.45 -7.77
CA ASN A 277 -24.89 -37.17 -7.19
C ASN A 277 -25.49 -36.36 -6.04
N ASP A 278 -26.70 -36.72 -5.60
CA ASP A 278 -27.31 -36.14 -4.39
C ASP A 278 -26.41 -36.35 -3.16
N VAL A 279 -26.31 -35.32 -2.32
CA VAL A 279 -25.50 -35.32 -1.09
C VAL A 279 -26.40 -35.08 0.12
N ALA A 280 -26.44 -36.05 1.03
CA ALA A 280 -27.24 -35.97 2.25
C ALA A 280 -26.69 -34.95 3.27
N ASN A 281 -27.51 -34.59 4.27
CA ASN A 281 -27.07 -33.85 5.45
C ASN A 281 -25.94 -34.60 6.19
N ASP A 282 -25.08 -33.85 6.88
CA ASP A 282 -23.96 -34.36 7.69
C ASP A 282 -22.87 -35.14 6.92
N VAL A 283 -22.90 -35.12 5.58
CA VAL A 283 -21.82 -35.69 4.76
C VAL A 283 -20.55 -34.86 4.95
N VAL A 284 -19.44 -35.54 5.24
CA VAL A 284 -18.15 -34.90 5.52
C VAL A 284 -17.56 -34.27 4.26
N VAL A 285 -17.14 -33.02 4.40
CA VAL A 285 -16.39 -32.26 3.40
C VAL A 285 -14.96 -32.07 3.90
N THR A 286 -13.98 -32.39 3.07
CA THR A 286 -12.55 -32.28 3.41
C THR A 286 -11.84 -31.34 2.44
N PHE A 287 -11.35 -30.23 2.96
CA PHE A 287 -10.53 -29.25 2.24
C PHE A 287 -9.07 -29.70 2.16
N LYS A 288 -8.42 -29.46 1.03
CA LYS A 288 -6.99 -29.73 0.88
C LYS A 288 -6.17 -28.67 1.61
N GLN A 289 -5.20 -29.11 2.41
CA GLN A 289 -4.31 -28.20 3.16
C GLN A 289 -3.42 -27.37 2.22
N SER A 290 -2.79 -28.02 1.25
CA SER A 290 -1.86 -27.40 0.32
C SER A 290 -1.79 -28.23 -0.96
N THR A 291 -1.66 -27.56 -2.10
CA THR A 291 -1.33 -28.22 -3.37
C THR A 291 0.18 -28.18 -3.67
N LEU A 292 0.97 -27.44 -2.88
CA LEU A 292 2.42 -27.48 -2.98
C LEU A 292 2.93 -28.82 -2.45
N PRO A 293 3.69 -29.59 -3.24
CA PRO A 293 4.32 -30.81 -2.73
C PRO A 293 5.42 -30.44 -1.73
N ALA A 294 5.71 -31.34 -0.79
CA ALA A 294 6.67 -31.12 0.30
C ALA A 294 8.08 -30.71 -0.19
N SER A 295 8.47 -31.08 -1.41
CA SER A 295 9.74 -30.67 -2.03
C SER A 295 9.75 -29.20 -2.47
N LEU A 296 8.60 -28.62 -2.79
CA LEU A 296 8.45 -27.22 -3.23
C LEU A 296 8.25 -26.26 -2.06
N GLU A 297 7.70 -26.69 -0.92
CA GLU A 297 7.43 -25.80 0.22
C GLU A 297 8.68 -25.03 0.71
N PRO A 298 9.88 -25.63 0.85
CA PRO A 298 11.07 -24.88 1.23
C PRO A 298 11.48 -23.84 0.18
N LEU A 299 11.34 -24.15 -1.11
CA LEU A 299 11.66 -23.23 -2.20
C LEU A 299 10.66 -22.09 -2.26
N PHE A 300 9.37 -22.40 -2.11
CA PHE A 300 8.29 -21.44 -1.98
C PHE A 300 8.57 -20.44 -0.85
N CYS A 301 8.93 -20.92 0.34
CA CYS A 301 9.25 -20.05 1.47
C CYS A 301 10.44 -19.13 1.18
N LYS A 302 11.50 -19.62 0.52
CA LYS A 302 12.65 -18.81 0.11
C LYS A 302 12.25 -17.77 -0.96
N TYR A 303 11.41 -18.17 -1.92
CA TYR A 303 10.93 -17.32 -3.00
C TYR A 303 10.14 -16.13 -2.43
N VAL A 304 9.14 -16.42 -1.59
CA VAL A 304 8.34 -15.39 -0.91
C VAL A 304 9.23 -14.49 -0.05
N ALA A 305 10.15 -15.07 0.73
CA ALA A 305 11.08 -14.29 1.55
C ALA A 305 11.93 -13.33 0.69
N ALA A 306 12.47 -13.81 -0.44
CA ALA A 306 13.25 -12.97 -1.35
C ALA A 306 12.39 -11.84 -1.96
N LYS A 307 11.14 -12.11 -2.37
CA LYS A 307 10.21 -11.07 -2.87
C LYS A 307 9.92 -10.01 -1.80
N VAL A 308 9.64 -10.45 -0.58
CA VAL A 308 9.38 -9.57 0.56
C VAL A 308 10.61 -8.70 0.89
N GLU A 309 11.81 -9.30 0.90
CA GLU A 309 13.08 -8.59 1.12
C GLU A 309 13.33 -7.53 0.03
N MET A 310 13.06 -7.86 -1.24
CA MET A 310 13.14 -6.92 -2.37
C MET A 310 12.16 -5.75 -2.20
N GLY A 311 10.90 -6.01 -1.80
CA GLY A 311 9.89 -4.97 -1.61
C GLY A 311 10.26 -3.95 -0.52
N LYS A 312 10.93 -4.40 0.56
CA LYS A 312 11.35 -3.54 1.67
C LYS A 312 12.71 -2.89 1.51
N ALA A 313 13.51 -3.27 0.51
CA ALA A 313 14.83 -2.67 0.29
C ALA A 313 14.77 -1.12 0.17
N ASN A 314 13.63 -0.57 -0.23
CA ASN A 314 13.41 0.87 -0.37
C ASN A 314 12.91 1.59 0.91
N LEU A 315 12.32 0.89 1.88
CA LEU A 315 11.72 1.53 3.07
C LEU A 315 12.76 2.33 3.86
N PRO A 316 13.97 1.80 4.11
CA PRO A 316 14.95 2.54 4.89
C PRO A 316 15.60 3.68 4.11
N VAL A 317 15.59 3.63 2.77
CA VAL A 317 15.93 4.78 1.92
C VAL A 317 14.92 5.91 2.14
N GLN A 318 13.63 5.60 2.19
CA GLN A 318 12.59 6.59 2.49
C GLN A 318 12.74 7.16 3.92
N GLN A 319 13.06 6.33 4.90
CA GLN A 319 13.33 6.78 6.27
C GLN A 319 14.56 7.69 6.32
N ALA A 320 15.64 7.34 5.61
CA ALA A 320 16.83 8.18 5.51
C ALA A 320 16.55 9.52 4.82
N ILE A 321 15.79 9.53 3.72
CA ILE A 321 15.35 10.75 3.03
C ILE A 321 14.51 11.64 3.97
N THR A 322 13.60 11.03 4.74
CA THR A 322 12.76 11.74 5.72
C THR A 322 13.61 12.35 6.83
N ALA A 323 14.58 11.60 7.34
CA ALA A 323 15.54 12.10 8.34
C ALA A 323 16.39 13.25 7.78
N ILE A 324 16.93 13.12 6.55
CA ILE A 324 17.70 14.18 5.87
C ILE A 324 16.84 15.44 5.69
N THR A 325 15.58 15.29 5.29
CA THR A 325 14.64 16.41 5.15
C THR A 325 14.42 17.11 6.49
N THR A 326 14.22 16.35 7.56
CA THR A 326 14.06 16.88 8.93
C THR A 326 15.31 17.64 9.40
N LEU A 327 16.50 17.09 9.15
CA LEU A 327 17.79 17.72 9.48
C LEU A 327 18.02 19.00 8.67
N THR A 328 17.59 19.02 7.40
CA THR A 328 17.67 20.21 6.54
C THR A 328 16.80 21.34 7.09
N THR A 329 15.54 21.05 7.43
CA THR A 329 14.63 22.01 8.08
C THR A 329 15.20 22.55 9.40
N ALA A 330 15.83 21.69 10.20
CA ALA A 330 16.51 22.11 11.42
C ALA A 330 17.69 23.05 11.13
N SER A 331 18.51 22.75 10.11
CA SER A 331 19.61 23.60 9.65
C SER A 331 19.13 24.98 9.18
N ASP A 332 18.03 25.04 8.44
CA ASP A 332 17.45 26.31 7.97
C ASP A 332 16.93 27.16 9.14
N THR A 333 16.27 26.52 10.11
CA THR A 333 15.81 27.19 11.34
C THR A 333 16.99 27.77 12.13
N ILE A 334 18.08 27.01 12.26
CA ILE A 334 19.32 27.46 12.92
C ILE A 334 19.95 28.63 12.16
N SER A 335 19.92 28.60 10.83
CA SER A 335 20.44 29.69 9.99
C SER A 335 19.62 30.98 10.19
N ALA A 336 18.28 30.87 10.21
CA ALA A 336 17.42 32.00 10.51
C ALA A 336 17.63 32.57 11.94
N MET A 337 17.95 31.71 12.91
CA MET A 337 18.35 32.15 14.25
C MET A 337 19.67 32.93 14.23
N SER A 338 20.66 32.47 13.45
CA SER A 338 21.93 33.17 13.23
C SER A 338 21.71 34.57 12.63
N ASP A 339 20.86 34.68 11.61
CA ASP A 339 20.53 35.96 10.97
C ASP A 339 19.89 36.95 11.95
N ARG A 340 18.95 36.47 12.79
CA ARG A 340 18.33 37.30 13.84
C ARG A 340 19.34 37.76 14.90
N ILE A 341 20.32 36.92 15.23
CA ILE A 341 21.40 37.26 16.15
C ILE A 341 22.29 38.35 15.53
N ASN A 342 22.65 38.22 14.25
CA ASN A 342 23.44 39.24 13.54
C ASN A 342 22.69 40.58 13.49
N GLN A 343 21.38 40.56 13.20
CA GLN A 343 20.56 41.78 13.25
C GLN A 343 20.56 42.42 14.65
N ALA A 344 20.43 41.62 15.71
CA ALA A 344 20.49 42.14 17.08
C ALA A 344 21.85 42.75 17.44
N ILE A 345 22.94 42.22 16.88
CA ILE A 345 24.28 42.81 17.00
C ILE A 345 24.32 44.18 16.30
N ASP A 346 23.81 44.28 15.08
CA ASP A 346 23.77 45.52 14.30
C ASP A 346 22.90 46.60 14.95
N ASP A 347 21.75 46.21 15.51
CA ASP A 347 20.84 47.10 16.25
C ASP A 347 21.53 47.64 17.51
N ASN A 348 22.28 46.80 18.23
CA ASN A 348 23.05 47.22 19.41
C ASN A 348 24.17 48.20 19.03
N VAL A 349 24.91 47.94 17.95
CA VAL A 349 25.92 48.88 17.42
C VAL A 349 25.29 50.22 17.03
N SER A 350 24.13 50.19 16.39
CA SER A 350 23.37 51.39 16.01
C SER A 350 22.88 52.16 17.25
N GLY A 351 22.33 51.46 18.23
CA GLY A 351 21.88 52.05 19.50
C GLY A 351 23.02 52.69 20.29
N ARG A 352 24.21 52.08 20.30
CA ARG A 352 25.42 52.67 20.88
C ARG A 352 25.81 53.96 20.15
N THR A 353 25.77 53.96 18.82
CA THR A 353 26.08 55.15 18.02
C THR A 353 25.12 56.32 18.34
N GLU A 354 23.82 56.05 18.47
CA GLU A 354 22.86 57.09 18.86
C GLU A 354 23.04 57.56 20.31
N THR A 355 23.41 56.65 21.22
CA THR A 355 23.75 56.99 22.61
C THR A 355 24.98 57.92 22.63
N ASP A 356 26.04 57.59 21.90
CA ASP A 356 27.25 58.41 21.78
C ASP A 356 26.94 59.81 21.22
N LYS A 357 25.99 59.93 20.27
CA LYS A 357 25.52 61.24 19.76
C LYS A 357 24.78 62.05 20.84
N ALA A 358 23.87 61.41 21.58
CA ALA A 358 23.15 62.07 22.67
C ALA A 358 24.11 62.57 23.75
N VAL A 359 25.13 61.76 24.06
CA VAL A 359 26.20 62.09 25.00
C VAL A 359 27.04 63.24 24.48
N ALA A 360 27.46 63.23 23.21
CA ALA A 360 28.21 64.33 22.62
C ALA A 360 27.42 65.65 22.70
N LEU A 361 26.10 65.60 22.46
CA LEU A 361 25.21 66.75 22.57
C LEU A 361 25.13 67.28 24.00
N ILE A 362 24.90 66.39 24.97
CA ILE A 362 24.84 66.72 26.40
C ILE A 362 26.19 67.29 26.85
N SER A 363 27.27 66.56 26.60
CA SER A 363 28.60 66.91 27.11
C SER A 363 29.20 68.15 26.51
N THR A 364 28.93 68.44 25.23
CA THR A 364 29.47 69.64 24.60
C THR A 364 28.56 70.83 24.85
N SER A 365 27.24 70.68 24.66
CA SER A 365 26.31 71.80 24.69
C SER A 365 25.93 72.18 26.12
N ALA A 366 25.57 71.20 26.97
CA ALA A 366 25.17 71.50 28.34
C ALA A 366 26.37 71.95 29.18
N ALA A 367 27.56 71.40 28.96
CA ALA A 367 28.76 71.89 29.64
C ALA A 367 29.10 73.33 29.23
N ALA A 368 28.94 73.68 27.95
CA ALA A 368 29.14 75.05 27.47
C ALA A 368 28.11 76.02 28.10
N GLU A 369 26.84 75.65 28.16
CA GLU A 369 25.78 76.45 28.81
C GLU A 369 26.02 76.58 30.33
N ILE A 370 26.43 75.51 31.02
CA ILE A 370 26.81 75.56 32.44
C ILE A 370 28.02 76.48 32.67
N ALA A 371 28.99 76.47 31.75
CA ALA A 371 30.14 77.38 31.83
C ALA A 371 29.72 78.84 31.62
N LEU A 372 28.82 79.11 30.67
CA LEU A 372 28.24 80.43 30.45
C LEU A 372 27.44 80.92 31.66
N MET A 373 26.58 80.06 32.24
CA MET A 373 25.83 80.39 33.45
C MET A 373 26.76 80.70 34.63
N ASN A 374 27.83 79.91 34.84
CA ASN A 374 28.86 80.23 35.83
C ASN A 374 29.47 81.60 35.59
N ALA A 375 29.90 81.88 34.35
CA ALA A 375 30.51 83.16 34.00
C ALA A 375 29.57 84.35 34.25
N GLN A 376 28.28 84.21 33.90
CA GLN A 376 27.26 85.23 34.15
C GLN A 376 26.98 85.43 35.64
N ILE A 377 26.94 84.35 36.42
CA ILE A 377 26.78 84.41 37.88
C ILE A 377 27.98 85.14 38.51
N ASP A 378 29.20 84.81 38.08
CA ASP A 378 30.41 85.45 38.59
C ASP A 378 30.45 86.93 38.20
N GLU A 379 30.05 87.28 36.97
CA GLU A 379 29.90 88.67 36.55
C GLU A 379 28.86 89.41 37.40
N ALA A 380 27.69 88.81 37.65
CA ALA A 380 26.65 89.39 38.49
C ALA A 380 27.14 89.61 39.94
N LYS A 381 27.89 88.66 40.51
CA LYS A 381 28.54 88.83 41.82
C LYS A 381 29.48 90.01 41.83
N ASN A 382 30.34 90.12 40.82
CA ASN A 382 31.28 91.24 40.70
C ASN A 382 30.53 92.58 40.61
N LYS A 383 29.43 92.65 39.85
CA LYS A 383 28.59 93.86 39.74
C LYS A 383 27.89 94.23 41.04
N ILE A 384 27.43 93.25 41.82
CA ILE A 384 26.87 93.49 43.17
C ILE A 384 27.94 94.10 44.08
N ILE A 385 29.15 93.55 44.10
CA ILE A 385 30.28 94.06 44.90
C ILE A 385 30.63 95.50 44.49
N GLU A 386 30.71 95.79 43.19
CA GLU A 386 30.92 97.15 42.65
C GLU A 386 29.80 98.12 43.08
N GLY A 387 28.55 97.66 43.06
CA GLY A 387 27.37 98.44 43.47
C GLY A 387 27.34 98.71 44.97
N GLU A 388 27.72 97.75 45.80
CA GLU A 388 27.80 97.88 47.26
C GLU A 388 28.76 99.00 47.68
N PHE A 389 29.91 99.11 47.01
CA PHE A 389 30.85 100.21 47.21
C PHE A 389 30.19 101.58 46.94
N SER A 390 29.46 101.69 45.83
CA SER A 390 28.80 102.95 45.42
C SER A 390 27.63 103.33 46.33
N ILE A 391 26.88 102.35 46.83
CA ILE A 391 25.72 102.57 47.72
C ILE A 391 26.19 103.01 49.11
N ASN A 392 27.27 102.42 49.63
CA ASN A 392 27.85 102.79 50.91
C ASN A 392 28.36 104.25 50.96
N GLU A 393 28.68 104.86 49.82
CA GLU A 393 29.04 106.29 49.72
C GLU A 393 27.85 107.25 49.89
N SER A 394 26.60 106.78 49.72
CA SER A 394 25.40 107.64 49.57
C SER A 394 24.40 107.62 50.74
N ASN A 395 24.68 106.86 51.80
CA ASN A 395 23.62 106.36 52.69
C ASN A 395 22.99 107.42 53.63
N LYS A 396 21.74 107.83 53.33
CA LYS A 396 20.75 108.34 54.30
C LYS A 396 19.70 107.24 54.52
N GLY A 397 19.82 106.52 55.65
CA GLY A 397 19.10 105.28 55.92
C GLY A 397 17.58 105.39 56.10
N GLY A 398 16.90 104.33 55.63
CA GLY A 398 15.50 103.97 55.89
C GLY A 398 15.20 102.57 55.30
N PRO A 399 14.15 101.85 55.73
CA PRO A 399 13.79 100.55 55.15
C PRO A 399 13.39 100.66 53.67
N GLY A 400 13.83 99.70 52.83
CA GLY A 400 13.67 99.74 51.37
C GLY A 400 14.83 100.44 50.64
N THR A 401 15.99 100.57 51.27
CA THR A 401 17.20 101.14 50.66
C THR A 401 17.87 100.18 49.70
N ALA A 402 18.79 100.71 48.89
CA ALA A 402 19.57 99.93 47.92
C ALA A 402 20.38 98.77 48.56
N THR A 403 20.69 98.83 49.85
CA THR A 403 21.31 97.71 50.60
C THR A 403 20.38 96.50 50.72
N ASP A 404 19.08 96.69 50.96
CA ASP A 404 18.12 95.58 51.05
C ASP A 404 17.99 94.85 49.70
N TRP A 405 18.00 95.61 48.59
CA TRP A 405 17.99 95.06 47.23
C TRP A 405 19.29 94.30 46.88
N LEU A 406 20.45 94.79 47.31
CA LEU A 406 21.73 94.06 47.15
C LEU A 406 21.73 92.74 47.92
N ASN A 407 21.22 92.74 49.15
CA ASN A 407 21.12 91.52 49.95
C ASN A 407 20.18 90.50 49.31
N SER A 408 19.03 90.96 48.77
CA SER A 408 18.12 90.09 48.00
C SER A 408 18.79 89.53 46.75
N ALA A 409 19.48 90.35 45.97
CA ALA A 409 20.16 89.91 44.76
C ALA A 409 21.29 88.91 45.06
N SER A 410 22.03 89.12 46.15
CA SER A 410 23.06 88.19 46.63
C SER A 410 22.45 86.85 47.06
N ALA A 411 21.31 86.87 47.75
CA ALA A 411 20.56 85.66 48.10
C ALA A 411 20.09 84.90 46.85
N ASP A 412 19.52 85.59 45.86
CA ASP A 412 19.06 84.99 44.60
C ASP A 412 20.22 84.36 43.80
N ILE A 413 21.39 85.00 43.78
CA ILE A 413 22.60 84.44 43.15
C ILE A 413 23.06 83.16 43.86
N ASN A 414 23.04 83.13 45.18
CA ASN A 414 23.43 81.93 45.93
C ASN A 414 22.46 80.77 45.69
N VAL A 415 21.16 81.06 45.56
CA VAL A 415 20.15 80.08 45.13
C VAL A 415 20.45 79.57 43.72
N ALA A 416 20.79 80.46 42.77
CA ALA A 416 21.17 80.08 41.42
C ALA A 416 22.42 79.17 41.39
N GLN A 417 23.43 79.44 42.21
CA GLN A 417 24.60 78.55 42.36
C GLN A 417 24.22 77.18 42.91
N GLY A 418 23.28 77.12 43.87
CA GLY A 418 22.75 75.87 44.39
C GLY A 418 22.11 75.02 43.29
N TYR A 419 21.25 75.62 42.46
CA TYR A 419 20.64 74.95 41.31
C TYR A 419 21.69 74.49 40.28
N LEU A 420 22.72 75.29 40.03
CA LEU A 420 23.80 74.93 39.13
C LEU A 420 24.63 73.74 39.64
N GLY A 421 24.86 73.65 40.95
CA GLY A 421 25.51 72.51 41.59
C GLY A 421 24.69 71.22 41.43
N VAL A 422 23.37 71.30 41.60
CA VAL A 422 22.45 70.17 41.36
C VAL A 422 22.49 69.74 39.89
N ALA A 423 22.47 70.70 38.95
CA ALA A 423 22.57 70.42 37.52
C ALA A 423 23.87 69.68 37.15
N ARG A 424 25.01 70.08 37.75
CA ARG A 424 26.29 69.36 37.59
C ARG A 424 26.23 67.93 38.11
N GLY A 425 25.62 67.72 39.28
CA GLY A 425 25.46 66.37 39.84
C GLY A 425 24.64 65.44 38.93
N TYR A 426 23.54 65.93 38.36
CA TYR A 426 22.77 65.15 37.37
C TYR A 426 23.56 64.83 36.11
N PHE A 427 24.40 65.77 35.65
CA PHE A 427 25.25 65.57 34.49
C PHE A 427 26.34 64.52 34.72
N GLU A 428 27.01 64.53 35.87
CA GLU A 428 28.01 63.51 36.23
C GLU A 428 27.38 62.11 36.37
N GLN A 429 26.20 62.01 36.97
CA GLN A 429 25.47 60.74 37.05
C GLN A 429 25.13 60.21 35.65
N ALA A 430 24.67 61.07 34.73
CA ALA A 430 24.37 60.68 33.37
C ALA A 430 25.60 60.10 32.62
N GLN A 431 26.81 60.66 32.84
CA GLN A 431 28.05 60.12 32.27
C GLN A 431 28.43 58.74 32.83
N GLN A 432 28.17 58.49 34.12
CA GLN A 432 28.43 57.18 34.73
C GLN A 432 27.46 56.12 34.20
N ASP A 433 26.18 56.45 34.10
CA ASP A 433 25.15 55.56 33.57
C ASP A 433 25.41 55.18 32.10
N GLU A 434 25.93 56.12 31.31
CA GLU A 434 26.37 55.88 29.93
C GLU A 434 27.51 54.84 29.86
N THR A 435 28.56 55.03 30.66
CA THR A 435 29.70 54.09 30.70
C THR A 435 29.22 52.67 31.03
N LEU A 436 28.29 52.56 31.98
CA LEU A 436 27.70 51.29 32.36
C LEU A 436 26.86 50.68 31.22
N SER A 437 26.04 51.48 30.54
CA SER A 437 25.25 51.06 29.37
C SER A 437 26.15 50.53 28.24
N ASN A 438 27.24 51.24 27.93
CA ASN A 438 28.21 50.84 26.93
C ASN A 438 28.90 49.50 27.27
N ASN A 439 29.23 49.27 28.54
CA ASN A 439 29.80 48.01 29.00
C ASN A 439 28.82 46.83 28.84
N TYR A 440 27.55 47.01 29.22
CA TYR A 440 26.52 45.98 29.03
C TYR A 440 26.27 45.69 27.54
N GLY A 441 26.24 46.73 26.69
CA GLY A 441 26.13 46.57 25.24
C GLY A 441 27.24 45.70 24.65
N GLN A 442 28.49 45.92 25.08
CA GLN A 442 29.65 45.11 24.66
C GLN A 442 29.62 43.66 25.17
N MET A 443 29.10 43.42 26.38
CA MET A 443 28.92 42.06 26.90
C MET A 443 27.85 41.31 26.12
N ALA A 444 26.70 41.95 25.87
CA ALA A 444 25.62 41.36 25.06
C ALA A 444 26.10 41.00 23.64
N ALA A 445 26.87 41.87 22.98
CA ALA A 445 27.43 41.60 21.66
C ALA A 445 28.39 40.39 21.66
N ARG A 446 29.20 40.22 22.71
CA ARG A 446 30.09 39.05 22.85
C ARG A 446 29.31 37.74 23.04
N GLU A 447 28.30 37.73 23.90
CA GLU A 447 27.45 36.56 24.11
C GLU A 447 26.71 36.15 22.82
N LEU A 448 26.20 37.13 22.07
CA LEU A 448 25.56 36.91 20.77
C LEU A 448 26.55 36.31 19.74
N SER A 449 27.79 36.82 19.69
CA SER A 449 28.83 36.25 18.82
C SER A 449 29.18 34.81 19.19
N ASN A 450 29.27 34.47 20.49
CA ASN A 450 29.54 33.12 20.95
C ASN A 450 28.39 32.16 20.59
N ALA A 451 27.14 32.59 20.78
CA ALA A 451 25.97 31.82 20.38
C ALA A 451 25.99 31.51 18.87
N ASN A 452 26.36 32.48 18.04
CA ASN A 452 26.47 32.29 16.60
C ASN A 452 27.54 31.23 16.21
N GLN A 453 28.68 31.19 16.90
CA GLN A 453 29.70 30.17 16.66
C GLN A 453 29.20 28.75 16.99
N LEU A 454 28.47 28.57 18.09
CA LEU A 454 27.90 27.26 18.49
C LEU A 454 26.81 26.79 17.51
N LEU A 455 26.02 27.71 16.95
CA LEU A 455 25.02 27.39 15.92
C LEU A 455 25.71 26.89 14.63
N ASN A 456 26.78 27.55 14.20
CA ASN A 456 27.55 27.12 13.02
C ASN A 456 28.20 25.73 13.19
N GLN A 457 28.71 25.42 14.39
CA GLN A 457 29.21 24.08 14.71
C GLN A 457 28.09 23.03 14.64
N SER A 458 26.90 23.37 15.15
CA SER A 458 25.73 22.51 15.12
C SER A 458 25.29 22.21 13.68
N ILE A 459 25.28 23.20 12.78
CA ILE A 459 25.05 23.00 11.33
C ILE A 459 26.08 22.02 10.73
N GLY A 460 27.35 22.18 11.08
CA GLY A 460 28.42 21.28 10.63
C GLY A 460 28.18 19.82 11.04
N ASN A 461 27.80 19.60 12.31
CA ASN A 461 27.50 18.27 12.84
C ASN A 461 26.26 17.65 12.16
N LEU A 462 25.20 18.45 11.90
CA LEU A 462 24.01 17.96 11.20
C LEU A 462 24.33 17.53 9.76
N ARG A 463 25.21 18.25 9.05
CA ARG A 463 25.67 17.86 7.71
C ARG A 463 26.50 16.57 7.74
N GLN A 464 27.33 16.38 8.76
CA GLN A 464 28.06 15.13 8.94
C GLN A 464 27.12 13.96 9.23
N ILE A 465 26.08 14.15 10.06
CA ILE A 465 25.05 13.12 10.30
C ILE A 465 24.32 12.78 9.00
N ALA A 466 23.90 13.78 8.23
CA ALA A 466 23.23 13.57 6.94
C ALA A 466 24.13 12.78 5.95
N THR A 467 25.42 13.14 5.89
CA THR A 467 26.41 12.42 5.06
C THR A 467 26.65 11.00 5.58
N GLY A 468 26.73 10.82 6.89
CA GLY A 468 26.87 9.52 7.53
C GLY A 468 25.67 8.61 7.27
N LEU A 469 24.45 9.16 7.26
CA LEU A 469 23.23 8.45 6.88
C LEU A 469 23.26 8.00 5.41
N GLN A 470 23.81 8.85 4.53
CA GLN A 470 23.97 8.54 3.11
C GLN A 470 25.01 7.43 2.88
N VAL A 471 26.09 7.40 3.67
CA VAL A 471 27.14 6.37 3.62
C VAL A 471 26.73 5.08 4.32
N ALA A 472 25.89 5.14 5.36
CA ALA A 472 25.32 3.97 6.04
C ALA A 472 24.30 3.19 5.17
N GLY A 473 24.20 3.51 3.88
CA GLY A 473 23.40 2.83 2.87
C GLY A 473 23.83 1.39 2.57
N SER A 474 23.84 0.53 3.57
CA SER A 474 23.84 -0.93 3.45
C SER A 474 22.62 -1.48 2.71
N TRP A 475 21.70 -0.61 2.26
CA TRP A 475 20.51 -0.94 1.47
C TRP A 475 20.85 -1.60 0.14
N ARG A 476 21.92 -1.13 -0.52
CA ARG A 476 22.38 -1.78 -1.75
C ARG A 476 22.81 -3.23 -1.47
N ILE A 477 23.41 -3.49 -0.31
CA ILE A 477 23.81 -4.84 0.08
C ILE A 477 22.58 -5.73 0.32
N LEU A 478 21.52 -5.19 0.95
CA LEU A 478 20.26 -5.92 1.14
C LEU A 478 19.53 -6.16 -0.19
N GLN A 479 19.44 -5.17 -1.07
CA GLN A 479 18.87 -5.33 -2.41
C GLN A 479 19.65 -6.36 -3.22
N GLU A 480 20.98 -6.22 -3.31
CA GLU A 480 21.83 -7.18 -4.01
C GLU A 480 21.73 -8.59 -3.39
N LYS A 481 21.56 -8.70 -2.07
CA LYS A 481 21.33 -9.99 -1.41
C LYS A 481 19.98 -10.56 -1.82
N ALA A 482 18.91 -9.78 -1.77
CA ALA A 482 17.57 -10.21 -2.14
C ALA A 482 17.49 -10.64 -3.61
N GLU A 483 18.10 -9.87 -4.52
CA GLU A 483 18.23 -10.21 -5.95
C GLU A 483 19.02 -11.51 -6.15
N ARG A 484 20.14 -11.69 -5.43
CA ARG A 484 20.91 -12.94 -5.49
C ARG A 484 20.13 -14.13 -4.94
N ASP A 485 19.38 -13.96 -3.86
CA ASP A 485 18.59 -15.02 -3.26
C ASP A 485 17.39 -15.37 -4.15
N MET A 486 16.77 -14.39 -4.79
CA MET A 486 15.75 -14.59 -5.83
C MET A 486 16.29 -15.43 -6.98
N ALA A 487 17.39 -14.99 -7.59
CA ALA A 487 17.99 -15.67 -8.74
C ALA A 487 18.38 -17.12 -8.42
N LYS A 488 18.86 -17.40 -7.21
CA LYS A 488 19.14 -18.78 -6.77
C LYS A 488 17.87 -19.62 -6.68
N VAL A 489 16.80 -19.07 -6.13
CA VAL A 489 15.53 -19.80 -6.00
C VAL A 489 14.90 -20.06 -7.37
N GLU A 490 14.95 -19.09 -8.28
CA GLU A 490 14.49 -19.26 -9.66
C GLU A 490 15.31 -20.31 -10.43
N ASP A 491 16.63 -20.37 -10.24
CA ASP A 491 17.47 -21.45 -10.78
C ASP A 491 17.11 -22.81 -10.18
N GLU A 492 16.93 -22.90 -8.85
CA GLU A 492 16.47 -24.13 -8.17
C GLU A 492 15.08 -24.59 -8.70
N LEU A 493 14.13 -23.66 -8.89
CA LEU A 493 12.81 -23.93 -9.45
C LEU A 493 12.88 -24.38 -10.91
N SER A 494 13.71 -23.74 -11.73
CA SER A 494 13.89 -24.08 -13.15
C SER A 494 14.49 -25.47 -13.35
N ARG A 495 15.35 -25.91 -12.42
CA ARG A 495 15.88 -27.30 -12.42
C ARG A 495 14.80 -28.33 -12.10
N ILE A 496 13.82 -27.99 -11.27
CA ILE A 496 12.67 -28.87 -11.00
C ILE A 496 11.73 -28.93 -12.21
N ALA A 497 11.49 -27.80 -12.86
CA ALA A 497 10.66 -27.69 -14.07
C ALA A 497 11.15 -28.65 -15.18
N THR A 498 12.44 -28.58 -15.47
CA THR A 498 13.08 -29.38 -16.53
C THR A 498 13.02 -30.88 -16.25
N SER A 499 13.16 -31.32 -15.00
CA SER A 499 13.08 -32.74 -14.63
C SER A 499 11.70 -33.36 -14.92
N ARG A 500 10.61 -32.61 -14.73
CA ARG A 500 9.25 -33.14 -14.89
C ARG A 500 8.85 -33.34 -16.35
N THR A 501 9.41 -32.56 -17.26
CA THR A 501 9.12 -32.67 -18.69
C THR A 501 9.55 -34.05 -19.23
N TYR A 502 10.55 -34.70 -18.62
CA TYR A 502 11.03 -36.01 -19.06
C TYR A 502 10.33 -37.21 -18.40
N GLU A 503 9.88 -37.09 -17.15
CA GLU A 503 9.21 -38.20 -16.44
C GLU A 503 7.74 -38.40 -16.85
N ILE A 504 7.06 -37.34 -17.29
CA ILE A 504 5.64 -37.42 -17.68
C ILE A 504 5.47 -38.02 -19.09
N TYR A 505 6.54 -38.12 -19.89
CA TYR A 505 6.49 -38.63 -21.26
C TYR A 505 7.38 -39.86 -21.46
N ALA A 506 6.99 -40.99 -20.88
CA ALA A 506 7.38 -42.27 -21.46
C ALA A 506 6.73 -42.35 -22.85
N ARG A 507 7.49 -42.07 -23.92
CA ARG A 507 7.09 -42.34 -25.30
C ARG A 507 6.70 -43.82 -25.36
N THR A 508 5.40 -44.08 -25.45
CA THR A 508 4.83 -45.39 -25.73
C THR A 508 4.31 -45.41 -27.14
#